data_AF-A0A810KV32-F1
#
_entry.id   AF-A0A810KV32-F1
#
_cell.length_a   1.000
_cell.length_b   1.000
_cell.length_c   1.000
_cell.angle_alpha   90.00
_cell.angle_beta   90.00
_cell.angle_gamma   90.00
#
_symmetry.space_group_name_H-M   'P 1'
#
loop_
_entity.id
_entity.type
_entity.pdbx_description
1 polymer ?
#
loop_
_entity_poly.entity_id
_entity_poly.type
_entity_poly.pdbx_seq_one_letter_code
_entity_poly.pdbx_strand_id
1 'polypeptide(L)'
;MTTLDRRHSSATRYGRVDTVRRWASRAGAVALVGIGIAHTAVNGYAYLKHGGGSLPLFLVFGLGVSVLAFALAAVAWRYGRRDRRAGGAARIAVAVAAALLCLTAVSVLRSHPSVIWVPLGPGPWSLLGGPALALAACCPRGRTRG
;
A
#
# COMPACT_ATOMS: atom_id res chain seq x y z
N MET A 1 20.65 -38.09 3.34
CA MET A 1 19.75 -36.91 3.31
C MET A 1 19.01 -36.93 1.97
N THR A 2 17.79 -37.47 1.97
CA THR A 2 17.09 -37.98 0.78
C THR A 2 16.27 -36.90 0.07
N THR A 3 16.02 -37.08 -1.23
CA THR A 3 15.30 -36.16 -2.13
C THR A 3 13.87 -35.82 -1.67
N LEU A 4 13.27 -36.65 -0.83
CA LEU A 4 11.97 -36.41 -0.16
C LEU A 4 12.04 -35.24 0.84
N ASP A 5 13.14 -35.11 1.58
CA ASP A 5 13.33 -34.07 2.60
C ASP A 5 13.45 -32.67 1.94
N ARG A 6 14.14 -32.59 0.79
CA ARG A 6 14.21 -31.36 -0.03
C ARG A 6 12.85 -30.92 -0.59
N ARG A 7 11.97 -31.85 -0.96
CA ARG A 7 10.63 -31.51 -1.48
C ARG A 7 9.71 -30.98 -0.38
N HIS A 8 9.79 -31.54 0.83
CA HIS A 8 8.99 -31.08 1.96
C HIS A 8 9.45 -29.71 2.48
N SER A 9 10.76 -29.48 2.54
CA SER A 9 11.36 -28.19 2.92
C SER A 9 11.04 -27.07 1.91
N SER A 10 11.02 -27.38 0.61
CA SER A 10 10.68 -26.38 -0.41
C SER A 10 9.19 -26.03 -0.42
N ALA A 11 8.28 -27.01 -0.32
CA ALA A 11 6.83 -26.76 -0.29
C ALA A 11 6.40 -25.88 0.91
N THR A 12 6.95 -26.14 2.09
CA THR A 12 6.67 -25.35 3.31
C THR A 12 7.22 -23.92 3.23
N ARG A 13 8.40 -23.74 2.62
CA ARG A 13 8.99 -22.42 2.39
C ARG A 13 8.16 -21.57 1.41
N TYR A 14 7.68 -22.16 0.32
CA TYR A 14 6.83 -21.46 -0.65
C TYR A 14 5.48 -21.05 -0.07
N GLY A 15 4.82 -21.94 0.69
CA GLY A 15 3.55 -21.62 1.36
C GLY A 15 3.68 -20.46 2.37
N ARG A 16 4.82 -20.36 3.07
CA ARG A 16 5.10 -19.26 4.00
C ARG A 16 5.28 -17.93 3.26
N VAL A 17 6.04 -17.90 2.16
CA VAL A 17 6.28 -16.67 1.37
C VAL A 17 4.98 -16.15 0.75
N ASP A 18 4.13 -17.05 0.25
CA ASP A 18 2.82 -16.67 -0.29
C ASP A 18 1.92 -16.07 0.79
N THR A 19 1.93 -16.64 1.99
CA THR A 19 1.17 -16.12 3.14
C THR A 19 1.63 -14.72 3.54
N VAL A 20 2.94 -14.50 3.66
CA VAL A 20 3.54 -13.19 3.97
C VAL A 20 3.14 -12.16 2.91
N ARG A 21 3.25 -12.51 1.62
CA ARG A 21 2.83 -11.62 0.52
C ARG A 21 1.36 -11.21 0.66
N ARG A 22 0.46 -12.16 0.95
CA ARG A 22 -0.98 -11.87 1.08
C ARG A 22 -1.26 -10.90 2.23
N TRP A 23 -0.68 -11.15 3.40
CA TRP A 23 -0.85 -10.29 4.56
C TRP A 23 -0.25 -8.90 4.33
N ALA A 24 0.96 -8.82 3.79
CA ALA A 24 1.62 -7.57 3.46
C ALA A 24 0.79 -6.75 2.43
N SER A 25 0.25 -7.41 1.41
CA SER A 25 -0.61 -6.77 0.41
C SER A 25 -1.93 -6.26 0.98
N ARG A 26 -2.51 -6.98 1.95
CA ARG A 26 -3.73 -6.57 2.67
C ARG A 26 -3.46 -5.40 3.59
N ALA A 27 -2.38 -5.46 4.38
CA ALA A 27 -1.97 -4.37 5.26
C ALA A 27 -1.69 -3.09 4.46
N GLY A 28 -0.97 -3.21 3.34
CA GLY A 28 -0.74 -2.10 2.41
C GLY A 28 -2.03 -1.53 1.81
N ALA A 29 -2.99 -2.38 1.44
CA ALA A 29 -4.29 -1.93 0.96
C ALA A 29 -5.10 -1.17 2.03
N VAL A 30 -5.11 -1.65 3.27
CA VAL A 30 -5.77 -0.97 4.40
C VAL A 30 -5.12 0.39 4.66
N ALA A 31 -3.79 0.46 4.61
CA ALA A 31 -3.06 1.71 4.77
C ALA A 31 -3.42 2.74 3.68
N LEU A 32 -3.51 2.31 2.42
CA LEU A 32 -3.95 3.17 1.31
C LEU A 32 -5.39 3.68 1.49
N VAL A 33 -6.30 2.85 2.01
CA VAL A 33 -7.66 3.29 2.38
C VAL A 33 -7.61 4.36 3.45
N GLY A 34 -6.80 4.16 4.50
CA GLY A 34 -6.58 5.14 5.56
C GLY A 34 -6.08 6.48 5.02
N ILE A 35 -5.15 6.46 4.06
CA ILE A 35 -4.66 7.67 3.38
C ILE A 35 -5.77 8.38 2.61
N GLY A 36 -6.58 7.63 1.86
CA GLY A 36 -7.70 8.21 1.12
C GLY A 36 -8.71 8.88 2.05
N ILE A 37 -9.04 8.24 3.19
CA ILE A 37 -9.93 8.82 4.20
C ILE A 37 -9.30 10.07 4.82
N ALA A 38 -8.03 10.01 5.23
CA ALA A 38 -7.31 11.13 5.82
C ALA A 38 -7.26 12.34 4.87
N HIS A 39 -6.93 12.11 3.59
CA HIS A 39 -6.89 13.17 2.59
C HIS A 39 -8.27 13.78 2.33
N THR A 40 -9.31 12.95 2.24
CA THR A 40 -10.68 13.45 2.07
C THR A 40 -11.11 14.28 3.27
N ALA A 41 -10.86 13.81 4.49
CA ALA A 41 -11.26 14.49 5.72
C ALA A 41 -10.53 15.81 5.94
N VAL A 42 -9.19 15.81 5.83
CA VAL A 42 -8.37 17.01 6.05
C VAL A 42 -8.64 18.08 4.99
N ASN A 43 -8.70 17.69 3.71
CA ASN A 43 -8.98 18.66 2.63
C ASN A 43 -10.44 19.13 2.64
N GLY A 44 -11.40 18.26 2.98
CA GLY A 44 -12.80 18.64 3.12
C GLY A 44 -13.00 19.63 4.26
N TYR A 45 -12.39 19.37 5.42
CA TYR A 45 -12.41 20.29 6.54
C TYR A 45 -11.76 21.64 6.21
N ALA A 46 -10.58 21.63 5.57
CA ALA A 46 -9.92 22.85 5.15
C ALA A 46 -10.76 23.66 4.15
N TYR A 47 -11.36 22.99 3.16
CA TYR A 47 -12.24 23.62 2.17
C TYR A 47 -13.45 24.30 2.81
N LEU A 48 -14.13 23.60 3.74
CA LEU A 48 -15.28 24.15 4.48
C LEU A 48 -14.88 25.30 5.40
N LYS A 49 -13.78 25.16 6.14
CA LYS A 49 -13.31 26.17 7.10
C LYS A 49 -12.90 27.47 6.43
N HIS A 50 -12.35 27.41 5.22
CA HIS A 50 -11.92 28.59 4.46
C HIS A 50 -13.00 29.14 3.52
N GLY A 51 -14.27 28.76 3.70
CA GLY A 51 -15.39 29.34 2.95
C GLY A 51 -15.43 28.95 1.48
N GLY A 52 -14.96 27.74 1.15
CA GLY A 52 -14.86 27.29 -0.24
C GLY A 52 -13.62 27.87 -0.92
N GLY A 53 -12.43 27.53 -0.41
CA GLY A 53 -11.15 27.85 -1.04
C GLY A 53 -11.04 27.35 -2.49
N SER A 54 -9.87 27.41 -3.11
CA SER A 54 -9.76 27.06 -4.54
C SER A 54 -10.23 25.62 -4.82
N LEU A 55 -11.42 25.51 -5.41
CA LEU A 55 -12.05 24.24 -5.80
C LEU A 55 -11.12 23.35 -6.64
N PRO A 56 -10.30 23.89 -7.57
CA PRO A 56 -9.33 23.07 -8.29
C PRO A 56 -8.31 22.38 -7.39
N LEU A 57 -7.79 23.05 -6.35
CA LEU A 57 -6.84 22.43 -5.42
C LEU A 57 -7.53 21.35 -4.57
N PHE A 58 -8.77 21.60 -4.14
CA PHE A 58 -9.56 20.60 -3.42
C PHE A 58 -9.82 19.34 -4.27
N LEU A 59 -10.17 19.52 -5.54
CA LEU A 59 -10.43 18.40 -6.46
C LEU A 59 -9.15 17.61 -6.76
N VAL A 60 -8.02 18.27 -6.98
CA VAL A 60 -6.77 17.58 -7.32
C VAL A 60 -6.15 16.91 -6.08
N PHE A 61 -5.91 17.66 -5.02
CA PHE A 61 -5.17 17.19 -3.85
C PHE A 61 -6.04 16.49 -2.80
N GLY A 62 -7.31 16.87 -2.69
CA GLY A 62 -8.27 16.19 -1.83
C GLY A 62 -8.87 14.97 -2.50
N LEU A 63 -9.76 15.20 -3.46
CA LEU A 63 -10.53 14.12 -4.08
C LEU A 63 -9.66 13.23 -4.98
N GLY A 64 -8.80 13.81 -5.81
CA GLY A 64 -7.97 13.10 -6.77
C GLY A 64 -7.01 12.13 -6.11
N VAL A 65 -6.27 12.59 -5.09
CA VAL A 65 -5.37 11.73 -4.30
C VAL A 65 -6.15 10.62 -3.58
N SER A 66 -7.34 10.92 -3.07
CA SER A 66 -8.17 9.93 -2.39
C SER A 66 -8.66 8.84 -3.34
N VAL A 67 -9.15 9.22 -4.53
CA VAL A 67 -9.55 8.27 -5.59
C VAL A 67 -8.37 7.41 -6.02
N LEU A 68 -7.20 8.01 -6.24
CA LEU A 68 -5.99 7.28 -6.59
C LEU A 68 -5.59 6.28 -5.48
N ALA A 69 -5.64 6.70 -4.22
CA ALA A 69 -5.35 5.84 -3.09
C ALA A 69 -6.33 4.65 -3.01
N PHE A 70 -7.63 4.87 -3.20
CA PHE A 70 -8.63 3.79 -3.25
C PHE A 70 -8.43 2.85 -4.44
N ALA A 71 -8.09 3.39 -5.61
CA ALA A 71 -7.78 2.59 -6.80
C ALA A 71 -6.56 1.69 -6.54
N LEU A 72 -5.48 2.24 -5.98
CA LEU A 72 -4.29 1.48 -5.61
C LEU A 72 -4.58 0.47 -4.49
N ALA A 73 -5.44 0.81 -3.52
CA ALA A 73 -5.88 -0.12 -2.49
C ALA A 73 -6.62 -1.32 -3.10
N ALA A 74 -7.53 -1.07 -4.06
CA ALA A 74 -8.24 -2.13 -4.77
C ALA A 74 -7.28 -3.01 -5.58
N VAL A 75 -6.27 -2.41 -6.23
CA VAL A 75 -5.22 -3.14 -6.95
C VAL A 75 -4.39 -4.00 -5.99
N ALA A 76 -3.93 -3.44 -4.88
CA ALA A 76 -3.16 -4.15 -3.86
C ALA A 76 -4.00 -5.28 -3.23
N TRP A 77 -5.27 -5.04 -2.93
CA TRP A 77 -6.17 -6.06 -2.40
C TRP A 77 -6.38 -7.22 -3.38
N ARG A 78 -6.61 -6.90 -4.67
CA ARG A 78 -6.74 -7.90 -5.75
C ARG A 78 -5.42 -8.63 -6.00
N TYR A 79 -4.28 -7.96 -5.89
CA TYR A 79 -2.94 -8.55 -6.00
C TYR A 79 -2.70 -9.60 -4.91
N GLY A 80 -3.14 -9.32 -3.68
CA GLY A 80 -3.11 -10.28 -2.57
C GLY A 80 -4.12 -11.43 -2.68
N ARG A 81 -5.25 -11.24 -3.37
CA ARG A 81 -6.26 -12.31 -3.56
C ARG A 81 -5.99 -13.24 -4.74
N ARG A 82 -5.38 -12.76 -5.83
CA ARG A 82 -5.21 -13.57 -7.06
C ARG A 82 -4.00 -14.51 -6.95
N ASP A 83 -4.28 -15.81 -6.95
CA ASP A 83 -3.26 -16.85 -6.88
C ASP A 83 -2.46 -17.09 -8.17
N ARG A 84 -2.95 -16.69 -9.35
CA ARG A 84 -2.30 -17.11 -10.62
C ARG A 84 -2.14 -16.06 -11.72
N ARG A 85 -2.78 -14.88 -11.65
CA ARG A 85 -2.82 -13.91 -12.78
C ARG A 85 -2.73 -12.43 -12.41
N ALA A 86 -2.06 -12.04 -11.32
CA ALA A 86 -1.70 -10.63 -11.21
C ALA A 86 -0.49 -10.38 -12.12
N GLY A 87 -0.77 -9.91 -13.35
CA GLY A 87 0.25 -9.60 -14.36
C GLY A 87 1.27 -8.58 -13.85
N GLY A 88 2.38 -8.44 -14.58
CA GLY A 88 3.49 -7.53 -14.23
C GLY A 88 3.01 -6.12 -13.87
N ALA A 89 2.01 -5.61 -14.58
CA ALA A 89 1.40 -4.30 -14.31
C ALA A 89 0.88 -4.12 -12.88
N ALA A 90 0.23 -5.13 -12.28
CA ALA A 90 -0.26 -5.03 -10.89
C ALA A 90 0.89 -5.01 -9.88
N ARG A 91 1.98 -5.74 -10.16
CA ARG A 91 3.19 -5.73 -9.33
C ARG A 91 3.89 -4.37 -9.41
N ILE A 92 4.00 -3.81 -10.62
CA ILE A 92 4.56 -2.48 -10.85
C ILE A 92 3.72 -1.43 -10.11
N ALA A 93 2.39 -1.47 -10.24
CA ALA A 93 1.51 -0.54 -9.54
C ALA A 93 1.68 -0.60 -8.01
N VAL A 94 1.77 -1.81 -7.44
CA VAL A 94 2.03 -2.01 -6.00
C VAL A 94 3.43 -1.50 -5.61
N ALA A 95 4.45 -1.73 -6.43
CA ALA A 95 5.81 -1.25 -6.18
C ALA A 95 5.91 0.29 -6.25
N VAL A 96 5.24 0.91 -7.24
CA VAL A 96 5.16 2.36 -7.37
C VAL A 96 4.41 2.96 -6.18
N ALA A 97 3.28 2.36 -5.78
CA ALA A 97 2.56 2.77 -4.57
C ALA A 97 3.44 2.67 -3.32
N ALA A 98 4.21 1.58 -3.18
CA ALA A 98 5.15 1.41 -2.08
C ALA A 98 6.20 2.53 -2.06
N ALA A 99 6.81 2.84 -3.20
CA ALA A 99 7.82 3.89 -3.33
C ALA A 99 7.26 5.27 -2.97
N LEU A 100 6.05 5.59 -3.48
CA LEU A 100 5.38 6.85 -3.18
C LEU A 100 5.09 6.99 -1.68
N LEU A 101 4.55 5.94 -1.04
CA LEU A 101 4.28 5.97 0.40
C LEU A 101 5.55 6.10 1.24
N CYS A 102 6.60 5.36 0.89
CA CYS A 102 7.89 5.50 1.58
C CYS A 102 8.44 6.92 1.43
N LEU A 103 8.35 7.51 0.22
CA LEU A 103 8.79 8.88 -0.01
C LEU A 103 7.96 9.88 0.80
N THR A 104 6.63 9.73 0.86
CA THR A 104 5.77 10.56 1.70
C THR A 104 6.14 10.44 3.17
N ALA A 105 6.38 9.23 3.67
CA ALA A 105 6.81 9.02 5.05
C ALA A 105 8.14 9.73 5.35
N VAL A 106 9.12 9.62 4.46
CA VAL A 106 10.43 10.31 4.59
C VAL A 106 10.27 11.82 4.53
N SER A 107 9.46 12.35 3.60
CA SER A 107 9.17 13.78 3.52
C SER A 107 8.50 14.29 4.78
N VAL A 108 7.49 13.59 5.32
CA VAL A 108 6.82 13.97 6.56
C VAL A 108 7.78 13.92 7.74
N LEU A 109 8.60 12.87 7.87
CA LEU A 109 9.64 12.77 8.90
C LEU A 109 10.61 13.95 8.86
N ARG A 110 11.00 14.38 7.65
CA ARG A 110 11.98 15.46 7.46
C ARG A 110 11.37 16.84 7.72
N SER A 111 10.15 17.08 7.25
CA SER A 111 9.52 18.41 7.30
C SER A 111 8.76 18.64 8.60
N HIS A 112 8.01 17.65 9.07
CA HIS A 112 7.08 17.77 10.21
C HIS A 112 7.03 16.46 11.01
N PRO A 113 8.11 16.10 11.73
CA PRO A 113 8.21 14.82 12.43
C PRO A 113 7.12 14.61 13.49
N SER A 114 6.61 15.68 14.11
CA SER A 114 5.51 15.60 15.09
C SER A 114 4.19 15.11 14.49
N VAL A 115 3.98 15.26 13.17
CA VAL A 115 2.74 14.90 12.48
C VAL A 115 2.67 13.40 12.17
N ILE A 116 3.77 12.66 12.35
CA ILE A 116 3.83 11.25 11.96
C ILE A 116 2.92 10.34 12.77
N TRP A 117 2.57 10.76 13.98
CA TRP A 117 1.70 10.02 14.89
C TRP A 117 0.25 10.49 14.84
N VAL A 118 -0.06 11.52 14.06
CA VAL A 118 -1.43 12.02 13.93
C VAL A 118 -2.23 10.98 13.12
N PRO A 119 -3.28 10.37 13.69
CA PRO A 119 -4.01 9.27 13.04
C PRO A 119 -4.75 9.71 11.77
N LEU A 120 -5.16 10.98 11.69
CA LEU A 120 -5.71 11.60 10.49
C LEU A 120 -4.64 12.24 9.57
N GLY A 121 -3.36 12.09 9.89
CA GLY A 121 -2.26 12.52 9.05
C GLY A 121 -1.84 11.41 8.08
N PRO A 122 -1.12 11.74 6.98
CA PRO A 122 -0.59 10.74 6.06
C PRO A 122 0.54 9.88 6.65
N GLY A 123 1.18 10.35 7.73
CA GLY A 123 2.37 9.75 8.35
C GLY A 123 2.23 8.29 8.79
N PRO A 124 1.29 7.94 9.70
CA PRO A 124 1.20 6.57 10.23
C PRO A 124 0.81 5.57 9.15
N TRP A 125 -0.09 5.97 8.25
CA TRP A 125 -0.49 5.13 7.13
C TRP A 125 0.63 4.92 6.12
N SER A 126 1.45 5.93 5.85
CA SER A 126 2.57 5.82 4.92
C SER A 126 3.70 4.95 5.48
N LEU A 127 3.97 5.07 6.80
CA LEU A 127 4.94 4.24 7.52
C LEU A 127 4.58 2.75 7.52
N LEU A 128 3.28 2.43 7.64
CA LEU A 128 2.82 1.04 7.60
C LEU A 128 2.66 0.53 6.17
N GLY A 129 2.06 1.35 5.31
CA GLY A 129 1.68 0.97 3.96
C GLY A 129 2.86 0.81 3.01
N GLY A 130 3.84 1.72 3.05
CA GLY A 130 5.01 1.68 2.16
C GLY A 130 5.81 0.39 2.30
N PRO A 131 6.32 0.04 3.50
CA PRO A 131 7.02 -1.22 3.74
C PRO A 131 6.16 -2.45 3.46
N ALA A 132 4.87 -2.43 3.82
CA ALA A 132 3.98 -3.56 3.56
C ALA A 132 3.78 -3.83 2.05
N LEU A 133 3.59 -2.78 1.25
CA LEU A 133 3.48 -2.91 -0.21
C LEU A 133 4.83 -3.28 -0.84
N ALA A 134 5.95 -2.77 -0.32
CA ALA A 134 7.29 -3.13 -0.78
C ALA A 134 7.56 -4.63 -0.54
N LEU A 135 7.23 -5.13 0.66
CA LEU A 135 7.31 -6.57 0.96
C LEU A 135 6.42 -7.38 0.02
N ALA A 136 5.18 -6.95 -0.22
CA ALA A 136 4.27 -7.62 -1.15
C ALA A 136 4.80 -7.64 -2.61
N ALA A 137 5.47 -6.57 -3.04
CA ALA A 137 6.06 -6.46 -4.36
C ALA A 137 7.37 -7.26 -4.49
N CYS A 138 8.18 -7.35 -3.44
CA CYS A 138 9.48 -8.02 -3.44
C CYS A 138 9.36 -9.53 -3.20
N CYS A 139 8.36 -10.00 -2.46
CA CYS A 139 8.18 -11.43 -2.21
C CYS A 139 7.90 -12.20 -3.53
N PRO A 140 8.76 -13.16 -3.91
CA PRO A 140 8.56 -13.96 -5.11
C PRO A 140 7.31 -14.83 -4.97
N ARG A 141 6.64 -15.10 -6.09
CA ARG A 141 5.55 -16.08 -6.12
C ARG A 141 6.11 -17.48 -5.95
N GLY A 142 5.45 -18.31 -5.13
CA GLY A 142 5.64 -19.74 -5.18
C GLY A 142 5.43 -20.24 -6.60
N ARG A 143 6.51 -20.66 -7.26
CA ARG A 143 6.47 -21.22 -8.61
C ARG A 143 6.00 -22.66 -8.46
N THR A 144 4.70 -22.91 -8.38
CA THR A 144 4.17 -24.22 -8.76
C THR A 144 4.40 -24.34 -10.26
N ARG A 145 5.53 -24.96 -10.63
CA ARG A 145 5.75 -25.46 -11.99
C ARG A 145 4.52 -26.30 -12.33
N GLY A 146 3.76 -25.85 -13.32
CA GLY A 146 2.97 -26.77 -14.14
C GLY A 146 3.93 -27.66 -14.91
#